data_AF-A0A1Y1Y4K1-F1
#
_entry.id   AF-A0A1Y1Y4K1-F1
#
_cell.length_a   1.000
_cell.length_b   1.000
_cell.length_c   1.000
_cell.angle_alpha   90.00
_cell.angle_beta   90.00
_cell.angle_gamma   90.00
#
_symmetry.space_group_name_H-M   'P 1'
#
loop_
_entity.id
_entity.type
_entity.pdbx_description
1 polymer ?
#
loop_
_entity_poly.entity_id
_entity_poly.type
_entity_poly.pdbx_seq_one_letter_code
_entity_poly.pdbx_strand_id
1 'polypeptide(L)'
;MSHMASEAVDEVDESVFWKINYDQFNIRFRNTQIIRAVGERVNKGAEAVMKAAFTIAQDKIRTCHEEQSVPLSATLVAHHLPSDAKLRSEIVVSADGTRLKPSQQQIITEFLDLLCTDRAKFLSKVDERGAGQYKVNLSNGTTALKRRLVESVVKERYGSISHRLFRILVENQKLDEKQITKIALVAGKEVREKLHQLAMAGLVELQEVPKSVDRVPSRTFYLWYVPLHKCEELIMNDCYQALANIRQRHSIEVKSRSKLLRKVQREDVIANPGLLTALDHAQLQLLNKVLEWLEVAELRLDAMIMILRDF
;
A
#
# COMPACT_ATOMS: atom_id res chain seq x y z
N MET A 1 44.05 -20.19 -27.36
CA MET A 1 42.78 -19.49 -27.69
C MET A 1 41.82 -19.69 -26.54
N SER A 2 41.82 -18.76 -25.59
CA SER A 2 40.83 -18.67 -24.51
C SER A 2 40.67 -17.19 -24.19
N HIS A 3 39.72 -16.54 -24.87
CA HIS A 3 39.30 -15.19 -24.52
C HIS A 3 38.50 -15.28 -23.21
N MET A 4 39.14 -15.00 -22.08
CA MET A 4 38.42 -14.55 -20.89
C MET A 4 38.03 -13.10 -21.15
N ALA A 5 36.73 -12.86 -21.31
CA ALA A 5 36.20 -11.51 -21.32
C ALA A 5 36.46 -10.91 -19.93
N SER A 6 37.32 -9.89 -19.86
CA SER A 6 37.45 -9.07 -18.66
C SER A 6 36.10 -8.41 -18.40
N GLU A 7 35.53 -8.63 -17.22
CA GLU A 7 34.43 -7.79 -16.72
C GLU A 7 34.95 -6.35 -16.73
N ALA A 8 34.38 -5.53 -17.61
CA ALA A 8 34.65 -4.11 -17.63
C ALA A 8 34.09 -3.55 -16.32
N VAL A 9 35.00 -3.23 -15.39
CA VAL A 9 34.65 -2.42 -14.24
C VAL A 9 34.46 -1.02 -14.80
N ASP A 10 33.22 -0.54 -14.86
CA ASP A 10 32.92 0.82 -15.26
C ASP A 10 33.64 1.77 -14.29
N GLU A 11 34.71 2.43 -14.76
CA GLU A 11 35.44 3.42 -13.98
C GLU A 11 34.53 4.62 -13.73
N VAL A 12 34.31 4.92 -12.44
CA VAL A 12 33.51 6.06 -12.01
C VAL A 12 34.38 7.30 -12.09
N ASP A 13 33.93 8.32 -12.83
CA ASP A 13 34.61 9.60 -12.96
C ASP A 13 34.72 10.31 -11.60
N GLU A 14 35.96 10.52 -11.12
CA GLU A 14 36.28 11.17 -9.84
C GLU A 14 35.85 12.65 -9.80
N SER A 15 35.59 13.27 -10.96
CA SER A 15 35.11 14.65 -11.04
C SER A 15 33.59 14.79 -10.85
N VAL A 16 32.86 13.67 -10.85
CA VAL A 16 31.40 13.65 -10.73
C VAL A 16 30.96 13.39 -9.30
N PHE A 17 30.13 14.28 -8.76
CA PHE A 17 29.49 14.08 -7.47
C PHE A 17 28.23 13.23 -7.62
N TRP A 18 28.20 12.10 -6.93
CA TRP A 18 27.07 11.19 -6.91
C TRP A 18 26.18 11.45 -5.69
N LYS A 19 24.87 11.33 -5.86
CA LYS A 19 23.89 11.35 -4.76
C LYS A 19 22.96 10.15 -4.88
N ILE A 20 22.44 9.72 -3.73
CA ILE A 20 21.41 8.69 -3.69
C ILE A 20 20.14 9.23 -4.37
N ASN A 21 19.59 8.46 -5.30
CA ASN A 21 18.33 8.79 -5.96
C ASN A 21 17.15 8.19 -5.18
N TYR A 22 16.61 8.96 -4.24
CA TYR A 22 15.46 8.55 -3.42
C TYR A 22 14.19 8.26 -4.25
N ASP A 23 13.98 8.97 -5.37
CA ASP A 23 12.79 8.77 -6.22
C ASP A 23 12.75 7.36 -6.81
N GLN A 24 13.91 6.80 -7.18
CA GLN A 24 13.98 5.42 -7.67
C GLN A 24 13.63 4.39 -6.61
N PHE A 25 13.96 4.64 -5.33
CA PHE A 25 13.50 3.79 -4.24
C PHE A 25 11.99 3.90 -4.06
N ASN A 26 11.43 5.11 -4.07
CA ASN A 26 9.99 5.32 -3.95
C ASN A 26 9.21 4.64 -5.09
N ILE A 27 9.71 4.72 -6.33
CA ILE A 27 9.13 4.01 -7.49
C ILE A 27 9.12 2.51 -7.25
N ARG A 28 10.24 1.93 -6.78
CA ARG A 28 10.33 0.50 -6.47
C ARG A 28 9.36 0.11 -5.37
N PHE A 29 9.31 0.86 -4.27
CA PHE A 29 8.41 0.59 -3.16
C PHE A 29 6.94 0.67 -3.57
N ARG A 30 6.55 1.71 -4.32
CA ARG A 30 5.19 1.84 -4.90
C ARG A 30 4.85 0.63 -5.75
N ASN A 31 5.73 0.27 -6.69
CA ASN A 31 5.51 -0.85 -7.59
C ASN A 31 5.36 -2.17 -6.81
N THR A 32 6.21 -2.42 -5.81
CA THR A 32 6.10 -3.59 -4.93
C THR A 32 4.76 -3.63 -4.17
N GLN A 33 4.30 -2.49 -3.65
CA GLN A 33 3.00 -2.44 -2.96
C GLN A 33 1.82 -2.67 -3.92
N ILE A 34 1.87 -2.10 -5.13
CA ILE A 34 0.84 -2.34 -6.15
C ILE A 34 0.82 -3.82 -6.54
N ILE A 35 1.98 -4.44 -6.80
CA ILE A 35 2.08 -5.87 -7.14
C ILE A 35 1.43 -6.72 -6.03
N ARG A 36 1.79 -6.46 -4.77
CA ARG A 36 1.21 -7.18 -3.62
C ARG A 36 -0.30 -6.97 -3.52
N ALA A 37 -0.78 -5.74 -3.74
CA ALA A 37 -2.21 -5.43 -3.72
C ALA A 37 -2.98 -6.18 -4.82
N VAL A 38 -2.39 -6.32 -6.01
CA VAL A 38 -2.95 -7.15 -7.09
C VAL A 38 -3.01 -8.62 -6.67
N GLY A 39 -1.95 -9.15 -6.08
CA GLY A 39 -1.89 -10.55 -5.65
C GLY A 39 -2.92 -10.93 -4.59
N GLU A 40 -3.17 -10.03 -3.64
CA GLU A 40 -4.16 -10.24 -2.58
C GLU A 40 -5.60 -10.00 -3.04
N ARG A 41 -5.80 -9.21 -4.10
CA ARG A 41 -7.12 -8.87 -4.64
C ARG A 41 -7.60 -9.84 -5.72
N VAL A 42 -6.68 -10.32 -6.56
CA VAL A 42 -6.97 -11.21 -7.68
C VAL A 42 -6.48 -12.62 -7.37
N ASN A 43 -5.19 -12.90 -7.58
CA ASN A 43 -4.51 -14.16 -7.30
C ASN A 43 -2.99 -14.01 -7.53
N LYS A 44 -2.23 -15.09 -7.28
CA LYS A 44 -0.77 -15.11 -7.41
C LYS A 44 -0.30 -15.06 -8.88
N GLY A 45 -1.10 -15.52 -9.82
CA GLY A 45 -0.84 -15.42 -11.25
C GLY A 45 -0.88 -13.98 -11.74
N ALA A 46 -1.89 -13.21 -11.31
CA ALA A 46 -1.99 -11.79 -11.58
C ALA A 46 -0.85 -10.99 -10.93
N GLU A 47 -0.41 -11.38 -9.73
CA GLU A 47 0.79 -10.82 -9.07
C GLU A 47 2.04 -11.01 -9.95
N ALA A 48 2.24 -12.20 -10.50
CA ALA A 48 3.37 -12.52 -11.37
C ALA A 48 3.32 -11.75 -12.71
N VAL A 49 2.14 -11.66 -13.34
CA VAL A 49 1.94 -10.86 -14.56
C VAL A 49 2.20 -9.38 -14.30
N MET A 50 1.71 -8.84 -13.18
CA MET A 50 1.94 -7.44 -12.81
C MET A 50 3.41 -7.18 -12.50
N LYS A 51 4.11 -8.12 -11.86
CA LYS A 51 5.55 -8.04 -11.61
C LYS A 51 6.33 -8.00 -12.93
N ALA A 52 6.00 -8.86 -13.89
CA ALA A 52 6.62 -8.84 -15.22
C ALA A 52 6.37 -7.51 -15.95
N ALA A 53 5.14 -6.98 -15.88
CA ALA A 53 4.79 -5.68 -16.45
C ALA A 53 5.62 -4.53 -15.84
N PHE A 54 5.79 -4.51 -14.51
CA PHE A 54 6.62 -3.50 -13.85
C PHE A 54 8.10 -3.65 -14.17
N THR A 55 8.67 -4.85 -14.27
CA THR A 55 10.08 -5.04 -14.67
C THR A 55 10.38 -4.37 -16.02
N ILE A 56 9.43 -4.41 -16.96
CA ILE A 56 9.58 -3.77 -18.27
C ILE A 56 9.42 -2.25 -18.18
N ALA A 57 8.48 -1.78 -17.36
CA ALA A 57 8.13 -0.37 -17.25
C ALA A 57 9.06 0.44 -16.33
N GLN A 58 9.69 -0.20 -15.35
CA GLN A 58 10.34 0.46 -14.22
C GLN A 58 11.44 1.44 -14.64
N ASP A 59 12.31 1.05 -15.57
CA ASP A 59 13.45 1.88 -16.00
C ASP A 59 13.01 3.12 -16.80
N LYS A 60 11.75 3.13 -17.26
CA LYS A 60 11.17 4.24 -18.03
C LYS A 60 10.37 5.19 -17.15
N ILE A 61 10.04 4.79 -15.92
CA ILE A 61 9.34 5.63 -14.95
C ILE A 61 10.37 6.52 -14.25
N ARG A 62 10.18 7.83 -14.33
CA ARG A 62 11.09 8.82 -13.77
C ARG A 62 10.60 9.35 -12.42
N THR A 63 9.29 9.40 -12.22
CA THR A 63 8.69 9.94 -11.00
C THR A 63 7.56 9.08 -10.45
N CYS A 64 7.31 9.18 -9.13
CA CYS A 64 6.19 8.48 -8.48
C CYS A 64 4.80 9.00 -8.89
N HIS A 65 4.73 10.24 -9.39
CA HIS A 65 3.49 10.95 -9.68
C HIS A 65 3.01 10.80 -11.13
N GLU A 66 3.72 10.02 -11.95
CA GLU A 66 3.26 9.67 -13.30
C GLU A 66 1.93 8.92 -13.22
N GLU A 67 0.95 9.29 -14.06
CA GLU A 67 -0.37 8.67 -14.04
C GLU A 67 -0.38 7.27 -14.66
N GLN A 68 0.39 7.09 -15.73
CA GLN A 68 0.43 5.86 -16.51
C GLN A 68 1.85 5.49 -16.92
N SER A 69 2.12 4.19 -17.06
CA SER A 69 3.36 3.70 -17.64
C SER A 69 3.41 3.88 -19.16
N VAL A 70 4.59 3.63 -19.73
CA VAL A 70 4.72 3.37 -21.17
C VAL A 70 3.85 2.18 -21.61
N PRO A 71 3.39 2.13 -22.88
CA PRO A 71 2.70 0.96 -23.43
C PRO A 71 3.57 -0.30 -23.38
N LEU A 72 2.92 -1.43 -23.05
CA LEU A 72 3.49 -2.75 -22.90
C LEU A 72 2.74 -3.72 -23.80
N SER A 73 3.48 -4.50 -24.60
CA SER A 73 2.92 -5.58 -25.40
C SER A 73 2.73 -6.83 -24.55
N ALA A 74 1.60 -7.54 -24.72
CA ALA A 74 1.36 -8.83 -24.07
C ALA A 74 2.47 -9.86 -24.36
N THR A 75 3.06 -9.82 -25.56
CA THR A 75 4.19 -10.68 -25.94
C THR A 75 5.45 -10.41 -25.13
N LEU A 76 5.72 -9.13 -24.83
CA LEU A 76 6.89 -8.74 -24.04
C LEU A 76 6.71 -9.13 -22.57
N VAL A 77 5.50 -8.96 -22.03
CA VAL A 77 5.15 -9.42 -20.68
C VAL A 77 5.33 -10.95 -20.56
N ALA A 78 4.95 -11.71 -21.58
CA ALA A 78 5.13 -13.16 -21.61
C ALA A 78 6.60 -13.60 -21.57
N HIS A 79 7.50 -12.84 -22.19
CA HIS A 79 8.94 -13.14 -22.17
C HIS A 79 9.59 -12.88 -20.81
N HIS A 80 9.10 -11.90 -20.06
CA HIS A 80 9.60 -11.56 -18.72
C HIS A 80 8.93 -12.33 -17.58
N LEU A 81 8.01 -13.25 -17.90
CA LEU A 81 7.34 -14.07 -16.91
C LEU A 81 8.25 -15.23 -16.47
N PRO A 82 8.35 -15.53 -15.16
CA PRO A 82 9.08 -16.69 -14.66
C PRO A 82 8.53 -18.00 -15.24
N SER A 83 9.42 -18.90 -15.67
CA SER A 83 9.06 -20.20 -16.28
C SER A 83 8.31 -21.14 -15.33
N ASP A 84 8.37 -20.90 -14.02
CA ASP A 84 7.72 -21.65 -12.95
C ASP A 84 6.33 -21.12 -12.57
N ALA A 85 5.89 -20.00 -13.15
CA ALA A 85 4.59 -19.41 -12.85
C ALA A 85 3.44 -20.33 -13.33
N LYS A 86 2.74 -20.96 -12.38
CA LYS A 86 1.58 -21.83 -12.64
C LYS A 86 0.31 -21.02 -12.97
N LEU A 87 0.37 -20.20 -14.01
CA LEU A 87 -0.75 -19.35 -14.43
C LEU A 87 -2.01 -20.15 -14.80
N ARG A 88 -1.83 -21.37 -15.32
CA ARG A 88 -2.92 -22.21 -15.82
C ARG A 88 -3.91 -22.68 -14.75
N SER A 89 -3.45 -22.88 -13.52
CA SER A 89 -4.32 -23.34 -12.41
C SER A 89 -5.12 -22.20 -11.78
N GLU A 90 -4.78 -20.96 -12.10
CA GLU A 90 -5.29 -19.78 -11.38
C GLU A 90 -6.34 -18.98 -12.16
N ILE A 91 -6.59 -19.33 -13.42
CA ILE A 91 -7.62 -18.69 -14.24
C ILE A 91 -8.48 -19.73 -14.94
N VAL A 92 -9.80 -19.56 -14.83
CA VAL A 92 -10.76 -20.34 -15.61
C VAL A 92 -10.97 -19.59 -16.92
N VAL A 93 -10.37 -20.11 -17.99
CA VAL A 93 -10.64 -19.60 -19.34
C VAL A 93 -11.92 -20.25 -19.82
N SER A 94 -12.92 -19.44 -20.19
CA SER A 94 -14.13 -19.94 -20.84
C SER A 94 -13.71 -20.62 -22.15
N ALA A 95 -13.78 -21.95 -22.18
CA ALA A 95 -13.57 -22.70 -23.40
C ALA A 95 -14.84 -22.55 -24.24
N ASP A 96 -14.81 -21.65 -25.23
CA ASP A 96 -15.85 -21.53 -26.25
C ASP A 96 -15.91 -22.82 -27.09
N GLY A 97 -16.52 -23.88 -26.55
CA GLY A 97 -16.80 -25.15 -27.25
C GLY A 97 -15.59 -25.95 -27.76
N THR A 98 -14.38 -25.38 -27.80
CA THR A 98 -13.18 -26.01 -28.33
C THR A 98 -12.41 -26.71 -27.22
N ARG A 99 -12.16 -28.01 -27.38
CA ARG A 99 -11.34 -28.84 -26.46
C ARG A 99 -9.84 -28.51 -26.50
N LEU A 100 -9.41 -27.39 -27.10
CA LEU A 100 -8.00 -27.02 -27.17
C LEU A 100 -7.57 -26.38 -25.85
N LYS A 101 -6.44 -26.86 -25.32
CA LYS A 101 -5.78 -26.25 -24.16
C LYS A 101 -5.34 -24.83 -24.54
N PRO A 102 -5.69 -23.79 -23.75
CA PRO A 102 -5.34 -22.41 -24.08
C PRO A 102 -3.81 -22.24 -24.10
N SER A 103 -3.33 -21.48 -25.09
CA SER A 103 -1.90 -21.15 -25.21
C SER A 103 -1.45 -20.29 -24.04
N GLN A 104 -0.16 -20.29 -23.71
CA GLN A 104 0.36 -19.45 -22.62
C GLN A 104 0.12 -17.95 -22.90
N GLN A 105 0.18 -17.55 -24.17
CA GLN A 105 -0.12 -16.18 -24.59
C GLN A 105 -1.58 -15.81 -24.34
N GLN A 106 -2.53 -16.69 -24.68
CA GLN A 106 -3.96 -16.47 -24.40
C GLN A 106 -4.21 -16.29 -22.91
N ILE A 107 -3.61 -17.14 -22.06
CA ILE A 107 -3.76 -17.05 -20.61
C ILE A 107 -3.24 -15.72 -20.07
N ILE A 108 -2.12 -15.22 -20.60
CA ILE A 108 -1.57 -13.92 -20.19
C ILE A 108 -2.47 -12.78 -20.65
N THR A 109 -3.00 -12.83 -21.89
CA THR A 109 -3.97 -11.84 -22.37
C THR A 109 -5.22 -11.79 -21.50
N GLU A 110 -5.75 -12.94 -21.08
CA GLU A 110 -6.90 -13.01 -20.16
C GLU A 110 -6.58 -12.39 -18.80
N PHE A 111 -5.39 -12.63 -18.24
CA PHE A 111 -4.96 -11.96 -17.01
C PHE A 111 -4.84 -10.44 -17.18
N LEU A 112 -4.30 -9.97 -18.30
CA LEU A 112 -4.18 -8.55 -18.59
C LEU A 112 -5.56 -7.89 -18.78
N ASP A 113 -6.49 -8.55 -19.46
CA ASP A 113 -7.86 -8.07 -19.66
C ASP A 113 -8.67 -8.11 -18.34
N LEU A 114 -8.43 -9.10 -17.47
CA LEU A 114 -8.99 -9.15 -16.11
C LEU A 114 -8.50 -7.96 -15.28
N LEU A 115 -7.21 -7.63 -15.33
CA LEU A 115 -6.62 -6.48 -14.63
C LEU A 115 -7.11 -5.12 -15.19
N CYS A 116 -7.55 -5.09 -16.44
CA CYS A 116 -8.24 -3.92 -17.03
C CYS A 116 -9.69 -3.79 -16.53
N THR A 117 -10.37 -4.92 -16.35
CA THR A 117 -11.80 -4.97 -15.99
C THR A 117 -12.04 -4.83 -14.48
N ASP A 118 -11.03 -5.11 -13.65
CA ASP A 118 -11.13 -4.94 -12.20
C ASP A 118 -11.55 -3.52 -11.80
N ARG A 119 -12.25 -3.38 -10.67
CA ARG A 119 -12.74 -2.07 -10.19
C ARG A 119 -11.60 -1.07 -9.93
N ALA A 120 -10.42 -1.54 -9.54
CA ALA A 120 -9.27 -0.67 -9.35
C ALA A 120 -8.59 -0.27 -10.67
N LYS A 121 -8.91 -0.95 -11.80
CA LYS A 121 -8.37 -0.66 -13.13
C LYS A 121 -6.86 -0.47 -13.12
N PHE A 122 -6.13 -1.48 -12.65
CA PHE A 122 -4.66 -1.43 -12.56
C PHE A 122 -4.00 -1.34 -13.94
N LEU A 123 -4.66 -1.87 -14.98
CA LEU A 123 -4.24 -1.73 -16.37
C LEU A 123 -5.30 -0.98 -17.19
N SER A 124 -4.86 -0.37 -18.29
CA SER A 124 -5.72 0.14 -19.35
C SER A 124 -5.25 -0.38 -20.70
N LYS A 125 -6.19 -0.82 -21.54
CA LYS A 125 -5.93 -1.23 -22.92
C LYS A 125 -5.87 0.01 -23.81
N VAL A 126 -4.81 0.15 -24.59
CA VAL A 126 -4.57 1.31 -25.48
C VAL A 126 -4.91 1.00 -26.93
N ASP A 127 -4.53 -0.20 -27.39
CA ASP A 127 -4.81 -0.69 -28.74
C ASP A 127 -5.12 -2.19 -28.67
N GLU A 128 -5.98 -2.66 -29.58
CA GLU A 128 -6.36 -4.06 -29.74
C GLU A 128 -5.52 -4.77 -30.83
N ARG A 129 -4.80 -4.01 -31.66
CA ARG A 129 -3.96 -4.56 -32.72
C ARG A 129 -2.77 -5.32 -32.14
N GLY A 130 -2.41 -6.46 -32.74
CA GLY A 130 -1.18 -7.19 -32.43
C GLY A 130 -1.09 -7.79 -31.02
N ALA A 131 -2.14 -8.50 -30.58
CA ALA A 131 -2.30 -9.10 -29.24
C ALA A 131 -2.49 -8.10 -28.08
N GLY A 132 -2.69 -6.81 -28.39
CA GLY A 132 -3.08 -5.78 -27.44
C GLY A 132 -1.90 -5.06 -26.79
N GLN A 133 -2.03 -3.73 -26.66
CA GLN A 133 -1.11 -2.87 -25.92
C GLN A 133 -1.76 -2.42 -24.62
N TYR A 134 -1.02 -2.53 -23.51
CA TYR A 134 -1.49 -2.25 -22.16
C TYR A 134 -0.63 -1.17 -21.51
N LYS A 135 -1.23 -0.33 -20.68
CA LYS A 135 -0.52 0.59 -19.78
C LYS A 135 -0.89 0.29 -18.35
N VAL A 136 0.07 0.42 -17.44
CA VAL A 136 -0.17 0.37 -16.01
C VAL A 136 -0.71 1.73 -15.55
N ASN A 137 -1.87 1.74 -14.90
CA ASN A 137 -2.43 2.95 -14.27
C ASN A 137 -1.84 3.10 -12.87
N LEU A 138 -0.80 3.91 -12.76
CA LEU A 138 -0.05 4.15 -11.53
C LEU A 138 -0.90 4.97 -10.55
N SER A 139 -1.61 6.00 -11.03
CA SER A 139 -2.50 6.84 -10.21
C SER A 139 -3.65 6.03 -9.58
N ASN A 140 -4.27 5.14 -10.35
CA ASN A 140 -5.30 4.24 -9.84
C ASN A 140 -4.71 3.23 -8.85
N GLY A 141 -3.52 2.71 -9.13
CA GLY A 141 -2.78 1.83 -8.23
C GLY A 141 -2.54 2.50 -6.87
N THR A 142 -2.00 3.72 -6.87
CA THR A 142 -1.85 4.55 -5.66
C THR A 142 -3.19 4.75 -4.96
N THR A 143 -4.23 5.19 -5.67
CA THR A 143 -5.54 5.48 -5.07
C THR A 143 -6.12 4.24 -4.39
N ALA A 144 -5.94 3.07 -5.00
CA ALA A 144 -6.32 1.79 -4.42
C ALA A 144 -5.52 1.46 -3.14
N LEU A 145 -4.21 1.76 -3.11
CA LEU A 145 -3.37 1.59 -1.92
C LEU A 145 -3.80 2.53 -0.78
N LYS A 146 -4.00 3.82 -1.06
CA LYS A 146 -4.47 4.82 -0.08
C LYS A 146 -5.81 4.41 0.52
N ARG A 147 -6.78 4.10 -0.34
CA ARG A 147 -8.10 3.62 0.09
C ARG A 147 -8.01 2.40 0.99
N ARG A 148 -7.22 1.40 0.59
CA ARG A 148 -7.02 0.18 1.38
C ARG A 148 -6.39 0.46 2.74
N LEU A 149 -5.42 1.37 2.80
CA LEU A 149 -4.78 1.77 4.04
C LEU A 149 -5.79 2.40 5.00
N VAL A 150 -6.60 3.34 4.51
CA VAL A 150 -7.67 3.98 5.30
C VAL A 150 -8.66 2.92 5.81
N GLU A 151 -9.12 2.01 4.93
CA GLU A 151 -10.01 0.90 5.31
C GLU A 151 -9.38 0.01 6.41
N SER A 152 -8.08 -0.29 6.33
CA SER A 152 -7.36 -1.07 7.34
C SER A 152 -7.31 -0.36 8.68
N VAL A 153 -7.01 0.95 8.70
CA VAL A 153 -7.00 1.76 9.93
C VAL A 153 -8.39 1.79 10.57
N VAL A 154 -9.44 1.95 9.76
CA VAL A 154 -10.84 1.92 10.24
C VAL A 154 -11.17 0.58 10.88
N LYS A 155 -10.77 -0.53 10.24
CA LYS A 155 -11.01 -1.89 10.73
C LYS A 155 -10.30 -2.15 12.06
N GLU A 156 -9.04 -1.74 12.19
CA GLU A 156 -8.25 -1.96 13.40
C GLU A 156 -8.72 -1.09 14.58
N ARG A 157 -9.07 0.17 14.33
CA ARG A 157 -9.48 1.11 15.41
C ARG A 157 -10.94 0.98 15.82
N TYR A 158 -11.86 0.77 14.87
CA TYR A 158 -13.31 0.85 15.12
C TYR A 158 -14.04 -0.48 14.94
N GLY A 159 -13.33 -1.54 14.55
CA GLY A 159 -13.85 -2.89 14.40
C GLY A 159 -14.51 -3.18 13.04
N SER A 160 -14.93 -4.43 12.87
CA SER A 160 -15.41 -4.98 11.60
C SER A 160 -16.70 -4.36 11.09
N ILE A 161 -17.62 -4.00 11.99
CA ILE A 161 -18.92 -3.40 11.63
C ILE A 161 -18.71 -1.99 11.09
N SER A 162 -17.94 -1.16 11.80
CA SER A 162 -17.58 0.19 11.35
C SER A 162 -16.88 0.17 10.01
N HIS A 163 -15.94 -0.76 9.81
CA HIS A 163 -15.28 -0.98 8.52
C HIS A 163 -16.26 -1.37 7.40
N ARG A 164 -17.26 -2.23 7.69
CA ARG A 164 -18.30 -2.58 6.72
C ARG A 164 -19.12 -1.34 6.31
N LEU A 165 -19.56 -0.53 7.29
CA LEU A 165 -20.32 0.70 7.02
C LEU A 165 -19.49 1.69 6.20
N PHE A 166 -18.23 1.89 6.58
CA PHE A 166 -17.28 2.73 5.86
C PHE A 166 -17.13 2.30 4.39
N ARG A 167 -16.91 1.00 4.15
CA ARG A 167 -16.78 0.48 2.78
C ARG A 167 -18.05 0.65 1.96
N ILE A 168 -19.23 0.45 2.54
CA ILE A 168 -20.52 0.69 1.87
C ILE A 168 -20.65 2.15 1.44
N LEU A 169 -20.28 3.09 2.31
CA LEU A 169 -20.31 4.52 2.00
C LEU A 169 -19.31 4.89 0.90
N VAL A 170 -18.09 4.33 0.92
CA VAL A 170 -17.10 4.57 -0.14
C VAL A 170 -17.57 4.03 -1.50
N GLU A 171 -18.28 2.89 -1.53
CA GLU A 171 -18.78 2.30 -2.79
C GLU A 171 -20.03 3.01 -3.35
N ASN A 172 -20.90 3.57 -2.49
CA ASN A 172 -22.20 4.13 -2.89
C ASN A 172 -22.30 5.66 -2.75
N GLN A 173 -21.19 6.33 -2.38
CA GLN A 173 -21.05 7.78 -2.15
C GLN A 173 -21.91 8.34 -1.01
N LYS A 174 -23.22 8.56 -1.23
CA LYS A 174 -24.11 9.28 -0.32
C LYS A 174 -25.35 8.45 -0.04
N LEU A 175 -25.53 8.02 1.20
CA LEU A 175 -26.63 7.15 1.60
C LEU A 175 -27.34 7.65 2.84
N ASP A 176 -28.64 7.37 2.94
CA ASP A 176 -29.40 7.60 4.17
C ASP A 176 -29.21 6.43 5.16
N GLU A 177 -29.52 6.67 6.44
CA GLU A 177 -29.37 5.65 7.49
C GLU A 177 -30.18 4.37 7.19
N LYS A 178 -31.35 4.50 6.56
CA LYS A 178 -32.21 3.35 6.23
C LYS A 178 -31.60 2.49 5.11
N GLN A 179 -31.05 3.09 4.05
CA GLN A 179 -30.33 2.36 3.01
C GLN A 179 -29.09 1.68 3.57
N ILE A 180 -28.31 2.38 4.40
CA ILE A 180 -27.10 1.80 5.02
C ILE A 180 -27.47 0.57 5.86
N THR A 181 -28.51 0.68 6.68
CA THR A 181 -29.03 -0.45 7.50
C THR A 181 -29.40 -1.64 6.61
N LYS A 182 -30.12 -1.40 5.51
CA LYS A 182 -30.56 -2.45 4.58
C LYS A 182 -29.39 -3.13 3.87
N ILE A 183 -28.39 -2.36 3.41
CA ILE A 183 -27.23 -2.89 2.69
C ILE A 183 -26.27 -3.61 3.65
N ALA A 184 -26.05 -3.06 4.85
CA ALA A 184 -25.11 -3.60 5.82
C ALA A 184 -25.63 -4.86 6.53
N LEU A 185 -26.96 -5.06 6.52
CA LEU A 185 -27.67 -6.09 7.29
C LEU A 185 -27.32 -6.01 8.79
N VAL A 186 -27.34 -4.80 9.33
CA VAL A 186 -27.03 -4.47 10.73
C VAL A 186 -28.22 -3.74 11.33
N ALA A 187 -28.49 -3.92 12.63
CA ALA A 187 -29.58 -3.22 13.31
C ALA A 187 -29.40 -1.69 13.24
N GLY A 188 -30.48 -0.95 12.98
CA GLY A 188 -30.40 0.52 12.81
C GLY A 188 -29.83 1.27 14.01
N LYS A 189 -30.08 0.77 15.23
CA LYS A 189 -29.47 1.33 16.47
C LYS A 189 -27.93 1.26 16.40
N GLU A 190 -27.40 0.10 16.05
CA GLU A 190 -25.96 -0.12 15.96
C GLU A 190 -25.34 0.66 14.80
N VAL A 191 -26.01 0.72 13.63
CA VAL A 191 -25.59 1.56 12.51
C VAL A 191 -25.46 3.01 12.94
N ARG A 192 -26.47 3.54 13.64
CA ARG A 192 -26.44 4.92 14.14
C ARG A 192 -25.26 5.15 15.08
N GLU A 193 -25.09 4.30 16.08
CA GLU A 193 -23.98 4.41 17.05
C GLU A 193 -22.61 4.40 16.34
N LYS A 194 -22.40 3.48 15.38
CA LYS A 194 -21.14 3.39 14.64
C LYS A 194 -20.92 4.54 13.67
N LEU A 195 -21.95 5.05 12.99
CA LEU A 195 -21.84 6.22 12.12
C LEU A 195 -21.48 7.47 12.92
N HIS A 196 -22.09 7.68 14.10
CA HIS A 196 -21.73 8.79 14.97
C HIS A 196 -20.30 8.64 15.50
N GLN A 197 -19.88 7.42 15.87
CA GLN A 197 -18.49 7.17 16.27
C GLN A 197 -17.49 7.53 15.17
N LEU A 198 -17.76 7.15 13.92
CA LEU A 198 -16.92 7.50 12.77
C LEU A 198 -16.97 8.99 12.43
N ALA A 199 -18.11 9.63 12.63
CA ALA A 199 -18.26 11.07 12.42
C ALA A 199 -17.49 11.91 13.44
N MET A 200 -17.52 11.51 14.73
CA MET A 200 -16.70 12.14 15.76
C MET A 200 -15.19 11.98 15.51
N ALA A 201 -14.80 10.91 14.82
CA ALA A 201 -13.43 10.70 14.36
C ALA A 201 -13.07 11.46 13.08
N GLY A 202 -14.00 12.19 12.46
CA GLY A 202 -13.79 12.90 11.20
C GLY A 202 -13.68 12.01 9.96
N LEU A 203 -14.04 10.73 10.06
CA LEU A 203 -13.93 9.75 8.97
C LEU A 203 -15.18 9.69 8.07
N VAL A 204 -16.31 10.17 8.59
CA VAL A 204 -17.60 10.21 7.90
C VAL A 204 -18.24 11.58 8.16
N GLU A 205 -18.85 12.17 7.14
CA GLU A 205 -19.55 13.44 7.25
C GLU A 205 -21.05 13.28 6.95
N LEU A 206 -21.85 14.17 7.54
CA LEU A 206 -23.29 14.25 7.34
C LEU A 206 -23.61 15.44 6.42
N GLN A 207 -24.21 15.16 5.28
CA GLN A 207 -24.71 16.18 4.37
C GLN A 207 -26.21 16.40 4.57
N GLU A 208 -26.57 17.65 4.84
CA GLU A 208 -27.95 18.10 4.88
C GLU A 208 -28.42 18.53 3.48
N VAL A 209 -29.54 17.98 3.04
CA VAL A 209 -30.20 18.36 1.78
C VAL A 209 -31.60 18.86 2.12
N PRO A 210 -31.79 20.19 2.28
CA PRO A 210 -33.08 20.76 2.69
C PRO A 210 -34.08 20.75 1.53
N LYS A 211 -35.34 20.36 1.80
CA LYS A 211 -36.43 20.47 0.80
C LYS A 211 -37.07 21.85 0.73
N SER A 212 -36.89 22.68 1.76
CA SER A 212 -37.42 24.05 1.86
C SER A 212 -36.27 25.02 2.16
N VAL A 213 -36.45 26.28 1.79
CA VAL A 213 -35.48 27.37 2.04
C VAL A 213 -35.20 27.53 3.54
N ASP A 214 -36.19 27.22 4.38
CA ASP A 214 -36.15 27.36 5.84
C ASP A 214 -35.27 26.29 6.54
N ARG A 215 -34.73 25.32 5.79
CA ARG A 215 -33.85 24.22 6.28
C ARG A 215 -34.35 23.47 7.52
N VAL A 216 -35.68 23.40 7.71
CA VAL A 216 -36.29 22.74 8.87
C VAL A 216 -35.90 21.25 8.91
N PRO A 217 -35.38 20.72 10.05
CA PRO A 217 -34.91 19.34 10.16
C PRO A 217 -35.90 18.27 9.70
N SER A 218 -37.20 18.45 9.96
CA SER A 218 -38.27 17.51 9.54
C SER A 218 -38.44 17.43 8.02
N ARG A 219 -37.98 18.43 7.27
CA ARG A 219 -38.02 18.52 5.81
C ARG A 219 -36.62 18.48 5.19
N THR A 220 -35.61 18.02 5.93
CA THR A 220 -34.23 17.92 5.46
C THR A 220 -33.83 16.44 5.38
N PHE A 221 -33.20 16.05 4.27
CA PHE A 221 -32.57 14.74 4.17
C PHE A 221 -31.17 14.80 4.74
N TYR A 222 -30.79 13.74 5.44
CA TYR A 222 -29.47 13.57 6.03
C TYR A 222 -28.77 12.40 5.34
N LEU A 223 -27.72 12.70 4.59
CA LEU A 223 -26.96 11.72 3.81
C LEU A 223 -25.55 11.58 4.38
N TRP A 224 -25.16 10.37 4.74
CA TRP A 224 -23.82 10.06 5.18
C TRP A 224 -22.91 9.82 3.99
N TYR A 225 -21.66 10.29 4.06
CA TYR A 225 -20.64 10.06 3.06
C TYR A 225 -19.23 10.05 3.65
N VAL A 226 -18.28 9.47 2.93
CA VAL A 226 -16.86 9.44 3.32
C VAL A 226 -16.07 10.42 2.47
N PRO A 227 -15.51 11.50 3.05
CA PRO A 227 -14.58 12.38 2.36
C PRO A 227 -13.17 11.76 2.34
N LEU A 228 -12.90 10.84 1.41
CA LEU A 228 -11.64 10.06 1.37
C LEU A 228 -10.37 10.92 1.49
N HIS A 229 -10.28 12.02 0.77
CA HIS A 229 -9.13 12.93 0.84
C HIS A 229 -8.89 13.48 2.25
N LYS A 230 -9.96 13.89 2.95
CA LYS A 230 -9.84 14.37 4.34
C LYS A 230 -9.42 13.23 5.27
N CYS A 231 -9.91 12.02 5.05
CA CYS A 231 -9.52 10.85 5.83
C CYS A 231 -8.03 10.53 5.63
N GLU A 232 -7.51 10.63 4.41
CA GLU A 232 -6.10 10.46 4.08
C GLU A 232 -5.23 11.48 4.81
N GLU A 233 -5.60 12.77 4.79
CA GLU A 233 -4.91 13.84 5.51
C GLU A 233 -4.94 13.65 7.03
N LEU A 234 -6.09 13.24 7.58
CA LEU A 234 -6.25 12.98 9.00
C LEU A 234 -5.33 11.84 9.46
N ILE A 235 -5.32 10.72 8.74
CA ILE A 235 -4.47 9.57 9.06
C ILE A 235 -3.00 9.93 8.88
N MET A 236 -2.65 10.73 7.86
CA MET A 236 -1.28 11.20 7.66
C MET A 236 -0.80 12.05 8.85
N ASN A 237 -1.64 12.97 9.34
CA ASN A 237 -1.32 13.78 10.52
C ASN A 237 -1.16 12.92 11.78
N ASP A 238 -2.05 11.95 12.00
CA ASP A 238 -1.93 10.96 13.07
C ASP A 238 -0.60 10.19 13.00
N CYS A 239 -0.19 9.76 11.79
CA CYS A 239 1.07 9.08 11.56
C CYS A 239 2.28 9.95 11.92
N TYR A 240 2.27 11.22 11.51
CA TYR A 240 3.36 12.15 11.86
C TYR A 240 3.45 12.42 13.36
N GLN A 241 2.31 12.60 14.02
CA GLN A 241 2.27 12.77 15.48
C GLN A 241 2.78 11.50 16.20
N ALA A 242 2.35 10.32 15.74
CA ALA A 242 2.81 9.06 16.29
C ALA A 242 4.33 8.87 16.10
N LEU A 243 4.86 9.22 14.94
CA LEU A 243 6.29 9.15 14.64
C LEU A 243 7.10 10.08 15.55
N ALA A 244 6.64 11.32 15.74
CA ALA A 244 7.27 12.27 16.66
C ALA A 244 7.29 11.74 18.10
N ASN A 245 6.17 11.17 18.57
CA ASN A 245 6.07 10.56 19.90
C ASN A 245 7.02 9.36 20.07
N ILE A 246 7.16 8.50 19.05
CA ILE A 246 8.08 7.35 19.05
C ILE A 246 9.53 7.84 19.11
N ARG A 247 9.91 8.81 18.29
CA ARG A 247 11.26 9.39 18.30
C ARG A 247 11.59 10.09 19.63
N GLN A 248 10.61 10.79 20.20
CA GLN A 248 10.76 11.38 21.53
C GLN A 248 10.97 10.30 22.60
N ARG A 249 10.15 9.24 22.58
CA ARG A 249 10.28 8.10 23.48
C ARG A 249 11.65 7.43 23.34
N HIS A 250 12.10 7.16 22.11
CA HIS A 250 13.43 6.62 21.82
C HIS A 250 14.53 7.46 22.47
N SER A 251 14.51 8.79 22.29
CA SER A 251 15.48 9.70 22.92
C SER A 251 15.46 9.61 24.45
N ILE A 252 14.28 9.51 25.06
CA ILE A 252 14.13 9.38 26.52
C ILE A 252 14.72 8.06 27.02
N GLU A 253 14.44 6.93 26.36
CA GLU A 253 14.94 5.61 26.78
C GLU A 253 16.48 5.54 26.74
N VAL A 254 17.09 6.12 25.69
CA VAL A 254 18.54 6.24 25.52
C VAL A 254 19.14 7.17 26.58
N LYS A 255 18.56 8.35 26.81
CA LYS A 255 19.06 9.32 27.80
C LYS A 255 18.99 8.78 29.22
N SER A 256 17.88 8.13 29.58
CA SER A 256 17.66 7.53 30.91
C SER A 256 18.74 6.49 31.23
N ARG A 257 19.17 5.71 30.23
CA ARG A 257 20.21 4.67 30.37
C ARG A 257 21.59 5.09 29.87
N SER A 258 21.84 6.39 29.74
CA SER A 258 23.12 6.94 29.25
C SER A 258 24.33 6.47 30.06
N LYS A 259 24.20 6.30 31.39
CA LYS A 259 25.28 5.79 32.25
C LYS A 259 25.65 4.34 31.91
N LEU A 260 24.64 3.50 31.69
CA LEU A 260 24.82 2.09 31.27
C LEU A 260 25.48 2.03 29.89
N LEU A 261 24.99 2.83 28.93
CA LEU A 261 25.57 2.91 27.58
C LEU A 261 27.03 3.36 27.61
N ARG A 262 27.38 4.39 28.41
CA ARG A 262 28.77 4.81 28.60
C ARG A 262 29.65 3.74 29.23
N LYS A 263 29.09 2.87 30.08
CA LYS A 263 29.82 1.73 30.66
C LYS A 263 30.09 0.65 29.62
N VAL A 264 29.11 0.38 28.75
CA VAL A 264 29.20 -0.60 27.66
C VAL A 264 30.18 -0.15 26.57
N GLN A 265 30.25 1.14 26.29
CA GLN A 265 31.12 1.72 25.25
C GLN A 265 32.60 1.82 25.65
N ARG A 266 32.98 1.40 26.86
CA ARG A 266 34.39 1.41 27.25
C ARG A 266 35.15 0.29 26.55
N GLU A 267 36.35 0.57 26.07
CA GLU A 267 37.16 -0.37 25.27
C GLU A 267 37.45 -1.69 26.01
N ASP A 268 37.68 -1.64 27.33
CA ASP A 268 37.87 -2.79 28.19
C ASP A 268 36.63 -3.69 28.27
N VAL A 269 35.45 -3.08 28.34
CA VAL A 269 34.15 -3.76 28.40
C VAL A 269 33.74 -4.33 27.04
N ILE A 270 34.10 -3.66 25.95
CA ILE A 270 33.90 -4.17 24.58
C ILE A 270 34.79 -5.40 24.35
N ALA A 271 36.05 -5.35 24.77
CA ALA A 271 36.98 -6.47 24.66
C ALA A 271 36.58 -7.65 25.56
N ASN A 272 36.03 -7.37 26.76
CA ASN A 272 35.57 -8.38 27.72
C ASN A 272 34.14 -8.08 28.23
N PRO A 273 33.10 -8.59 27.54
CA PRO A 273 31.70 -8.40 27.95
C PRO A 273 31.33 -8.98 29.32
N GLY A 274 32.19 -9.83 29.90
CA GLY A 274 32.04 -10.36 31.27
C GLY A 274 32.27 -9.35 32.39
N LEU A 275 32.77 -8.14 32.07
CA LEU A 275 32.96 -7.05 33.03
C LEU A 275 31.65 -6.35 33.44
N LEU A 276 30.54 -6.60 32.72
CA LEU A 276 29.23 -6.12 33.11
C LEU A 276 28.62 -7.02 34.19
N THR A 277 27.89 -6.41 35.12
CA THR A 277 27.10 -7.18 36.09
C THR A 277 25.92 -7.86 35.41
N ALA A 278 25.39 -8.93 36.00
CA ALA A 278 24.18 -9.59 35.49
C ALA A 278 22.97 -8.62 35.41
N LEU A 279 22.91 -7.65 36.31
CA LEU A 279 21.88 -6.59 36.30
C LEU A 279 22.06 -5.63 35.12
N ASP A 280 23.30 -5.23 34.81
CA ASP A 280 23.59 -4.39 33.65
C ASP A 280 23.24 -5.11 32.33
N HIS A 281 23.55 -6.41 32.23
CA HIS A 281 23.17 -7.25 31.09
C HIS A 281 21.66 -7.32 30.90
N ALA A 282 20.91 -7.56 31.98
CA ALA A 282 19.45 -7.59 31.91
C ALA A 282 18.86 -6.23 31.50
N GLN A 283 19.40 -5.12 32.00
CA GLN A 283 18.96 -3.78 31.64
C GLN A 283 19.29 -3.43 30.18
N LEU A 284 20.44 -3.87 29.67
CA LEU A 284 20.84 -3.67 28.28
C LEU A 284 19.96 -4.47 27.33
N GLN A 285 19.67 -5.73 27.64
CA GLN A 285 18.75 -6.56 26.86
C GLN A 285 17.36 -5.94 26.80
N LEU A 286 16.84 -5.46 27.93
CA LEU A 286 15.55 -4.77 27.97
C LEU A 286 15.58 -3.50 27.13
N LEU A 287 16.63 -2.69 27.22
CA LEU A 287 16.78 -1.47 26.42
C LEU A 287 16.76 -1.80 24.92
N ASN A 288 17.60 -2.74 24.48
CA ASN A 288 17.68 -3.13 23.07
C ASN A 288 16.32 -3.60 22.54
N LYS A 289 15.59 -4.41 23.33
CA LYS A 289 14.26 -4.87 22.96
C LYS A 289 13.26 -3.73 22.79
N VAL A 290 13.30 -2.74 23.70
CA VAL A 290 12.43 -1.56 23.61
C VAL A 290 12.81 -0.71 22.40
N LEU A 291 14.10 -0.50 22.12
CA LEU A 291 14.55 0.25 20.95
C LEU A 291 14.13 -0.45 19.65
N GLU A 292 14.31 -1.77 19.56
CA GLU A 292 13.86 -2.57 18.42
C GLU A 292 12.35 -2.43 18.18
N TRP A 293 11.53 -2.49 19.24
CA TRP A 293 10.08 -2.28 19.10
C TRP A 293 9.73 -0.88 18.59
N LEU A 294 10.44 0.15 19.05
CA LEU A 294 10.23 1.52 18.59
C LEU A 294 10.67 1.70 17.14
N GLU A 295 11.80 1.11 16.74
CA GLU A 295 12.30 1.13 15.36
C GLU A 295 11.35 0.40 14.40
N VAL A 296 10.85 -0.78 14.78
CA VAL A 296 9.85 -1.51 13.97
C VAL A 296 8.55 -0.71 13.84
N ALA A 297 8.10 -0.05 14.92
CA ALA A 297 6.92 0.80 14.87
C ALA A 297 7.13 2.02 13.96
N GLU A 298 8.31 2.63 14.01
CA GLU A 298 8.70 3.71 13.11
C GLU A 298 8.70 3.26 11.64
N LEU A 299 9.36 2.14 11.30
CA LEU A 299 9.40 1.63 9.93
C LEU A 299 7.99 1.33 9.38
N ARG A 300 7.08 0.85 10.23
CA ARG A 300 5.68 0.61 9.85
C ARG A 300 4.93 1.91 9.58
N LEU A 301 5.12 2.94 10.42
CA LEU A 301 4.52 4.25 10.20
C LEU A 301 5.07 4.93 8.95
N ASP A 302 6.37 4.81 8.70
CA ASP A 302 7.02 5.34 7.51
C ASP A 302 6.41 4.72 6.24
N ALA A 303 6.23 3.39 6.21
CA ALA A 303 5.54 2.73 5.10
C ALA A 303 4.09 3.24 4.87
N MET A 304 3.37 3.63 5.94
CA MET A 304 2.04 4.25 5.82
C MET A 304 2.14 5.66 5.24
N ILE A 305 3.10 6.46 5.72
CA ILE A 305 3.34 7.84 5.25
C ILE A 305 3.72 7.84 3.77
N MET A 306 4.58 6.92 3.35
CA MET A 306 4.96 6.75 1.94
C MET A 306 3.73 6.52 1.04
N ILE A 307 2.79 5.68 1.48
CA ILE A 307 1.56 5.41 0.73
C ILE A 307 0.67 6.65 0.64
N LEU A 308 0.55 7.43 1.72
CA LEU A 308 -0.36 8.58 1.78
C LEU A 308 0.20 9.82 1.06
N ARG A 309 1.50 10.07 1.20
CA ARG A 309 2.15 11.29 0.72
C ARG A 309 2.93 11.11 -0.57
N ASP A 310 3.77 10.08 -0.65
CA ASP A 310 4.81 9.98 -1.68
C ASP A 310 4.35 9.20 -2.92
N PHE A 311 3.27 8.43 -2.79
CA PHE A 311 2.63 7.69 -3.87
C PHE A 311 1.40 8.43 -4.41
#